data_AF-A0A961DJF6-F1
#
_entry.id   AF-A0A961DJF6-F1
#
_cell.length_a   1.000
_cell.length_b   1.000
_cell.length_c   1.000
_cell.angle_alpha   90.00
_cell.angle_beta   90.00
_cell.angle_gamma   90.00
#
_symmetry.space_group_name_H-M   'P 1'
#
loop_
_entity.id
_entity.type
_entity.pdbx_description
1 polymer ?
#
loop_
_entity_poly.entity_id
_entity_poly.type
_entity_poly.pdbx_seq_one_letter_code
_entity_poly.pdbx_strand_id
1 'polypeptide(L)' 'RDAFLSSIMRCLKPGGVMVLTYVFAGVFNDAESGRAFVEASDEVLAAAGFELGRRWQFGREWATPLVFEYRRPL' A
#
# COMPACT_ATOMS: atom_id res chain seq x y z
N ARG A 1 -7.65 -7.88 -14.67
CA ARG A 1 -6.28 -8.27 -14.24
C ARG A 1 -6.13 -8.15 -12.71
N ASP A 2 -7.21 -7.82 -11.98
CA ASP A 2 -7.18 -7.48 -10.54
C ASP A 2 -8.08 -8.38 -9.69
N ALA A 3 -8.09 -9.68 -9.99
CA ALA A 3 -8.96 -10.64 -9.29
C ALA A 3 -8.68 -10.70 -7.78
N PHE A 4 -7.42 -10.49 -7.38
CA PHE A 4 -7.01 -10.53 -5.97
C PHE A 4 -7.55 -9.32 -5.19
N LEU A 5 -7.25 -8.09 -5.62
CA LEU A 5 -7.70 -6.87 -4.94
C LEU A 5 -9.23 -6.73 -4.96
N SER A 6 -9.86 -7.12 -6.06
CA SER A 6 -11.33 -7.18 -6.14
C SER A 6 -11.93 -8.17 -5.14
N SER A 7 -11.26 -9.30 -4.90
CA SER A 7 -11.69 -10.27 -3.89
C SER A 7 -11.54 -9.73 -2.48
N ILE A 8 -10.42 -9.07 -2.17
CA ILE A 8 -10.22 -8.40 -0.86
C ILE A 8 -11.30 -7.35 -0.63
N MET A 9 -11.58 -6.49 -1.63
CA MET A 9 -12.60 -5.44 -1.53
C MET A 9 -13.99 -6.01 -1.20
N ARG A 10 -14.34 -7.18 -1.74
CA ARG A 10 -15.61 -7.85 -1.42
C ARG A 10 -15.64 -8.44 -0.02
N CYS A 11 -14.50 -8.90 0.50
CA CYS A 11 -14.39 -9.46 1.85
C CYS A 11 -14.42 -8.39 2.94
N LEU A 12 -13.94 -7.18 2.66
CA LEU A 12 -14.00 -6.06 3.60
C LEU A 12 -15.43 -5.51 3.67
N LYS A 13 -15.96 -5.30 4.87
CA LYS A 13 -17.17 -4.48 5.05
C LYS A 13 -16.92 -3.03 4.58
N PRO A 14 -17.96 -2.25 4.23
CA PRO A 14 -17.79 -0.81 4.01
C PRO A 14 -17.09 -0.14 5.19
N GLY A 15 -16.13 0.75 4.90
CA GLY A 15 -15.22 1.34 5.89
C GLY A 15 -14.17 0.37 6.46
N GLY A 16 -14.11 -0.88 5.97
CA GLY A 16 -13.12 -1.87 6.36
C GLY A 16 -11.71 -1.46 5.94
N VAL A 17 -10.73 -1.90 6.73
CA VAL A 17 -9.33 -1.48 6.59
C VAL A 17 -8.48 -2.66 6.13
N MET A 18 -7.62 -2.41 5.15
CA MET A 18 -6.49 -3.26 4.78
C MET A 18 -5.20 -2.55 5.16
N VAL A 19 -4.29 -3.27 5.82
CA VAL A 19 -2.96 -2.76 6.17
C VAL A 19 -1.92 -3.46 5.30
N LEU A 20 -1.16 -2.70 4.53
CA LEU A 20 -0.04 -3.17 3.72
C LEU A 20 1.26 -2.73 4.36
N THR A 21 2.17 -3.68 4.58
CA THR A 21 3.50 -3.42 5.12
C THR A 21 4.53 -3.78 4.07
N TYR A 22 5.32 -2.80 3.64
CA TYR A 22 6.45 -3.01 2.75
C TYR A 22 7.74 -3.03 3.56
N VAL A 23 8.52 -4.08 3.35
CA VAL A 23 9.85 -4.23 3.94
C VAL A 23 10.84 -4.33 2.79
N PHE A 24 11.64 -3.27 2.58
CA PHE A 24 12.51 -3.12 1.42
C PHE A 24 13.94 -3.62 1.63
N ALA A 25 14.11 -4.73 2.35
CA ALA A 25 15.43 -5.28 2.65
C ALA A 25 16.12 -5.74 1.34
N GLY A 26 17.06 -4.95 0.83
CA GLY A 26 17.91 -5.30 -0.31
C GLY A 26 17.25 -5.29 -1.70
N VAL A 27 16.01 -4.80 -1.82
CA VAL A 27 15.26 -4.79 -3.09
C VAL A 27 15.48 -3.50 -3.88
N PHE A 28 15.64 -2.37 -3.19
CA PHE A 28 15.90 -1.07 -3.81
C PHE A 28 17.29 -0.60 -3.45
N ASN A 29 18.09 -0.29 -4.47
CA ASN A 29 19.45 0.22 -4.30
C ASN A 29 19.48 1.72 -3.95
N ASP A 30 18.34 2.40 -4.09
CA ASP A 30 18.24 3.85 -3.93
C ASP A 30 16.81 4.29 -3.50
N ALA A 31 16.75 5.53 -3.03
CA ALA A 31 15.55 6.20 -2.53
C ALA A 31 14.46 6.43 -3.59
N GLU A 32 14.86 6.64 -4.84
CA GLU A 32 13.96 6.98 -5.94
C GLU A 32 13.18 5.75 -6.38
N SER A 33 13.86 4.61 -6.53
CA SER A 33 13.26 3.31 -6.84
C SER A 33 12.22 2.90 -5.80
N GLY A 34 12.52 3.08 -4.51
CA GLY A 34 11.57 2.81 -3.43
C GLY A 34 10.34 3.73 -3.47
N ARG A 35 10.53 4.99 -3.83
CA ARG A 35 9.42 5.95 -3.99
C ARG A 35 8.53 5.58 -5.17
N ALA A 36 9.11 5.31 -6.32
CA ALA A 36 8.39 4.92 -7.53
C ALA A 36 7.55 3.65 -7.30
N PHE A 37 8.09 2.67 -6.54
CA PHE A 37 7.33 1.48 -6.18
C PHE A 37 6.12 1.77 -5.30
N VAL A 38 6.27 2.66 -4.30
CA VAL A 38 5.16 3.07 -3.44
C VAL A 38 4.09 3.79 -4.27
N GLU A 39 4.48 4.72 -5.13
CA GLU A 39 3.56 5.46 -6.01
C GLU A 39 2.80 4.52 -6.94
N ALA A 40 3.50 3.57 -7.58
CA ALA A 40 2.85 2.55 -8.41
C ALA A 40 1.88 1.66 -7.61
N SER A 41 2.21 1.34 -6.36
CA SER A 41 1.32 0.56 -5.49
C SER A 41 0.07 1.35 -5.10
N ASP A 42 0.20 2.65 -4.82
CA ASP A 42 -0.91 3.55 -4.55
C ASP A 42 -1.85 3.65 -5.75
N GLU A 43 -1.32 3.79 -6.96
CA GLU A 43 -2.11 3.84 -8.21
C GLU A 43 -2.92 2.55 -8.43
N VAL A 44 -2.31 1.39 -8.21
CA VAL A 44 -2.98 0.09 -8.36
C VAL A 44 -4.13 -0.06 -7.34
N LEU A 45 -3.91 0.38 -6.10
CA LEU A 45 -4.93 0.29 -5.05
C LEU A 45 -6.08 1.28 -5.26
N ALA A 46 -5.76 2.50 -5.70
CA ALA A 46 -6.76 3.48 -6.09
C ALA A 46 -7.61 2.99 -7.27
N ALA A 47 -6.98 2.38 -8.29
CA ALA A 47 -7.68 1.78 -9.42
C ALA A 47 -8.59 0.60 -9.01
N ALA A 48 -8.24 -0.11 -7.94
CA ALA A 48 -9.07 -1.14 -7.33
C ALA A 48 -10.17 -0.58 -6.40
N GLY A 49 -10.26 0.74 -6.24
CA GLY A 49 -11.29 1.44 -5.48
C GLY A 49 -10.98 1.59 -3.99
N PHE A 50 -9.74 1.34 -3.56
CA PHE A 50 -9.32 1.60 -2.19
C PHE A 50 -8.93 3.07 -1.99
N GLU A 51 -9.23 3.60 -0.82
CA GLU A 51 -8.82 4.94 -0.40
C GLU A 51 -7.61 4.86 0.53
N LEU A 52 -6.57 5.64 0.27
CA LEU A 52 -5.43 5.75 1.18
C LEU A 52 -5.85 6.52 2.45
N GLY A 53 -5.68 5.90 3.60
CA GLY A 53 -5.99 6.48 4.91
C GLY A 53 -4.76 7.08 5.59
N ARG A 54 -3.83 6.23 6.02
CA ARG A 54 -2.67 6.62 6.83
C ARG A 54 -1.41 5.95 6.33
N ARG A 55 -0.28 6.64 6.49
CA ARG A 55 1.07 6.13 6.21
C ARG A 55 1.93 6.27 7.46
N TRP A 56 2.65 5.20 7.81
CA TRP A 56 3.66 5.19 8.85
C TRP A 56 5.00 4.75 8.25
N GLN A 57 6.05 5.45 8.63
CA GLN A 57 7.43 5.11 8.26
C GLN A 57 8.23 4.93 9.55
N PHE A 58 8.80 3.74 9.73
CA PHE A 58 9.50 3.38 10.95
C PHE A 58 11.01 3.64 10.84
N GLY A 59 11.37 4.92 10.79
CA GLY A 59 12.76 5.39 10.75
C GLY A 59 12.98 6.43 9.66
N ARG A 60 14.23 6.86 9.45
CA ARG A 60 14.56 7.93 8.47
C ARG A 60 15.11 7.41 7.15
N GLU A 61 15.43 6.13 7.07
CA GLU A 61 16.06 5.49 5.91
C GLU A 61 15.05 4.67 5.10
N TRP A 62 15.31 4.51 3.80
CA TRP A 62 14.44 3.74 2.89
C TRP A 62 14.43 2.24 3.19
N ALA A 63 15.45 1.72 3.88
CA ALA A 63 15.51 0.34 4.33
C ALA A 63 14.55 0.02 5.50
N THR A 64 13.73 0.98 5.92
CA THR A 64 12.81 0.82 7.04
C THR A 64 11.40 0.41 6.60
N PRO A 65 10.65 -0.33 7.45
CA PRO A 65 9.28 -0.71 7.12
C PRO A 65 8.40 0.51 6.85
N LEU A 66 7.68 0.48 5.72
CA LEU A 66 6.59 1.40 5.44
C LEU A 66 5.26 0.68 5.61
N VAL A 67 4.36 1.27 6.39
CA VAL A 67 3.02 0.73 6.64
C VAL A 67 2.00 1.69 6.07
N PHE A 68 1.05 1.15 5.31
CA PHE A 68 -0.02 1.89 4.67
C PHE A 68 -1.36 1.30 5.08
N GLU A 69 -2.27 2.18 5.47
CA GLU A 69 -3.67 1.86 5.72
C GLU A 69 -4.48 2.25 4.49
N TYR A 70 -5.15 1.27 3.88
CA TYR A 70 -6.12 1.49 2.81
C TYR A 70 -7.51 1.10 3.28
N ARG A 71 -8.53 1.80 2.80
CA ARG A 71 -9.90 1.64 3.22
C ARG A 71 -10.79 1.29 2.06
N ARG A 72 -11.78 0.44 2.32
CA ARG A 72 -12.95 0.32 1.47
C ARG A 72 -13.85 1.55 1.72
N PRO A 73 -14.28 2.28 0.68
CA PRO A 73 -15.25 3.36 0.83
C PRO A 73 -16.56 2.89 1.51
N LEU A 74 -17.29 3.83 2.13
CA LEU A 74 -18.58 3.56 2.78
C LEU A 74 -19.67 3.13 1.79
#